data_AF-A0A397VPD7-F1
#
_entry.id   AF-A0A397VPD7-F1
#
_cell.length_a   1.000
_cell.length_b   1.000
_cell.length_c   1.000
_cell.angle_alpha   90.00
_cell.angle_beta   90.00
_cell.angle_gamma   90.00
#
_symmetry.space_group_name_H-M   'P 1'
#
loop_
_entity.id
_entity.type
_entity.pdbx_description
1 polymer ?
#
loop_
_entity_poly.entity_id
_entity_poly.type
_entity_poly.pdbx_seq_one_letter_code
_entity_poly.pdbx_strand_id
1 'polypeptide(L)'
;MEKINVTILADRLQKQHLRIELEKLSRRCGLFFASPKKKKEIAKLLSQHLITINQKSQLKSNNKSINHGKVDKLPSIISIDIGVKNFAYVHLTSNYQIIDWKKFSLDLDSFNPKNFFEKLQPIVHKTFLSKENVDAFIIERQCFRKRTSMNVQNVITIELMLYALLCDRVKDPLQVQSIHPFSVSNYLNTMLKVEEQNRYFHSKDFMTKWFQEQGKKTEVQKYLGKKTLSTILARNWINDHLHLCSGELAKYFLESKKKDDLADCLLQGFVYLESRRFSIMEAHKWIQYQGG
;
A
#
# COMPACT_ATOMS: atom_id res chain seq x y z
N MET A 1 -9.34 28.54 8.90
CA MET A 1 -8.06 27.86 8.61
C MET A 1 -7.64 28.32 7.22
N GLU A 2 -6.52 29.04 7.11
CA GLU A 2 -6.06 29.60 5.84
C GLU A 2 -5.79 28.47 4.84
N LYS A 3 -6.25 28.62 3.59
CA LYS A 3 -6.06 27.59 2.56
C LYS A 3 -4.56 27.53 2.23
N ILE A 4 -3.90 26.46 2.64
CA ILE A 4 -2.48 26.23 2.36
C ILE A 4 -2.27 26.15 0.86
N ASN A 5 -1.47 27.07 0.34
CA ASN A 5 -1.17 27.14 -1.07
C ASN A 5 -0.07 26.13 -1.45
N VAL A 6 -0.38 25.26 -2.43
CA VAL A 6 0.56 24.27 -2.99
C VAL A 6 1.88 24.91 -3.40
N THR A 7 1.85 26.11 -4.00
CA THR A 7 3.05 26.81 -4.49
C THR A 7 3.95 27.21 -3.32
N ILE A 8 3.39 27.73 -2.23
CA ILE A 8 4.16 28.14 -1.04
C ILE A 8 4.86 26.94 -0.42
N LEU A 9 4.14 25.82 -0.25
CA LEU A 9 4.73 24.60 0.31
C LEU A 9 5.80 24.01 -0.62
N ALA A 10 5.57 24.03 -1.94
CA ALA A 10 6.53 23.55 -2.93
C ALA A 10 7.83 24.35 -2.90
N ASP A 11 7.74 25.68 -2.82
CA ASP A 11 8.91 26.55 -2.72
C ASP A 11 9.71 26.31 -1.44
N ARG A 12 9.03 26.08 -0.30
CA ARG A 12 9.68 25.72 0.97
C ARG A 12 10.43 24.40 0.88
N LEU A 13 9.78 23.34 0.40
CA LEU A 13 10.40 22.03 0.18
C LEU A 13 11.59 22.13 -0.78
N GLN A 14 11.45 22.92 -1.85
CA GLN A 14 12.52 23.14 -2.81
C GLN A 14 13.71 23.89 -2.18
N LYS A 15 13.49 24.88 -1.32
CA LYS A 15 14.57 25.61 -0.66
C LYS A 15 15.32 24.75 0.36
N GLN A 16 14.62 23.91 1.13
CA GLN A 16 15.20 23.18 2.28
C GLN A 16 15.85 21.84 1.95
N HIS A 17 15.64 21.30 0.75
CA HIS A 17 16.09 19.96 0.40
C HIS A 17 16.90 19.92 -0.88
N LEU A 18 17.90 19.05 -0.93
CA LEU A 18 18.50 18.65 -2.20
C LEU A 18 17.49 17.83 -3.02
N ARG A 19 17.68 17.77 -4.34
CA ARG A 19 16.81 16.98 -5.22
C ARG A 19 16.70 15.52 -4.77
N ILE A 20 17.84 14.90 -4.45
CA ILE A 20 17.89 13.49 -4.02
C ILE A 20 17.14 13.25 -2.70
N GLU A 21 17.11 14.24 -1.81
CA GLU A 21 16.34 14.16 -0.56
C GLU A 21 14.84 14.22 -0.84
N LEU A 22 14.40 15.11 -1.75
CA LEU A 22 13.00 15.16 -2.17
C LEU A 22 12.55 13.87 -2.85
N GLU A 23 13.42 13.24 -3.65
CA GLU A 23 13.13 11.92 -4.25
C GLU A 23 12.94 10.85 -3.16
N LYS A 24 13.83 10.81 -2.16
CA LYS A 24 13.74 9.88 -1.02
C LYS A 24 12.47 10.12 -0.20
N LEU A 25 12.19 11.38 0.13
CA LEU A 25 11.00 11.80 0.88
C LEU A 25 9.72 11.43 0.14
N SER A 26 9.65 11.71 -1.16
CA SER A 26 8.49 11.37 -1.99
C SER A 26 8.25 9.87 -2.07
N ARG A 27 9.30 9.06 -2.28
CA ARG A 27 9.19 7.59 -2.31
C ARG A 27 8.70 7.04 -0.97
N ARG A 28 9.17 7.62 0.14
CA ARG A 28 8.73 7.25 1.49
C ARG A 28 7.28 7.63 1.77
N CYS A 29 6.76 8.67 1.10
CA CYS A 29 5.34 8.99 1.08
C CYS A 29 4.51 8.13 0.11
N GLY A 30 5.10 7.12 -0.54
CA GLY A 30 4.43 6.23 -1.50
C GLY A 30 4.31 6.82 -2.91
N LEU A 31 4.96 7.94 -3.21
CA LEU A 31 4.95 8.54 -4.55
C LEU A 31 5.96 7.84 -5.46
N PHE A 32 5.52 7.47 -6.66
CA PHE A 32 6.36 6.87 -7.69
C PHE A 32 6.54 7.80 -8.88
N PHE A 33 7.78 7.86 -9.38
CA PHE A 33 8.13 8.60 -10.59
C PHE A 33 8.69 7.63 -11.62
N ALA A 34 7.99 7.47 -12.75
CA ALA A 34 8.43 6.59 -13.83
C ALA A 34 9.72 7.06 -14.53
N SER A 35 10.00 8.36 -14.47
CA SER A 35 11.20 8.98 -15.02
C SER A 35 11.81 9.96 -14.01
N PRO A 36 13.12 10.26 -14.11
CA PRO A 36 13.74 11.32 -13.33
C PRO A 36 12.97 12.64 -13.50
N LYS A 37 12.59 13.26 -12.38
CA LYS A 37 11.85 14.53 -12.36
C LYS A 37 12.78 15.67 -11.93
N LYS A 38 12.50 16.88 -12.43
CA LYS A 38 13.19 18.08 -11.96
C LYS A 38 12.84 18.34 -10.50
N LYS A 39 13.76 18.93 -9.74
CA LYS A 39 13.57 19.25 -8.30
C LYS A 39 12.24 19.98 -8.02
N LYS A 40 11.91 20.97 -8.84
CA LYS A 40 10.67 21.76 -8.77
C LYS A 40 9.41 20.91 -8.95
N GLU A 41 9.43 19.96 -9.88
CA GLU A 41 8.29 19.07 -10.14
C GLU A 41 8.03 18.12 -8.98
N ILE A 42 9.11 17.56 -8.40
CA ILE A 42 9.01 16.68 -7.22
C ILE A 42 8.42 17.46 -6.04
N ALA A 43 8.94 18.65 -5.76
CA ALA A 43 8.43 19.49 -4.68
C ALA A 43 6.95 19.82 -4.85
N LYS A 44 6.50 20.14 -6.08
CA LYS A 44 5.09 20.40 -6.39
C LYS A 44 4.22 19.16 -6.15
N LEU A 45 4.59 18.00 -6.67
CA LEU A 45 3.82 16.76 -6.51
C LEU A 45 3.74 16.33 -5.05
N LEU A 46 4.87 16.41 -4.32
CA LEU A 46 4.90 16.11 -2.89
C LEU A 46 4.02 17.09 -2.10
N SER A 47 4.04 18.39 -2.41
CA SER A 47 3.19 19.38 -1.74
C SER A 47 1.70 19.10 -1.93
N GLN A 48 1.30 18.77 -3.17
CA GLN A 48 -0.08 18.39 -3.48
C GLN A 48 -0.51 17.16 -2.68
N HIS A 49 0.36 16.15 -2.61
CA HIS A 49 0.13 14.94 -1.82
C HIS A 49 -0.04 15.26 -0.33
N LEU A 50 0.90 15.99 0.29
CA LEU A 50 0.84 16.31 1.72
C LEU A 50 -0.40 17.14 2.08
N ILE A 51 -0.78 18.12 1.24
CA ILE A 51 -2.01 18.90 1.44
C ILE A 51 -3.25 18.01 1.37
N THR A 52 -3.33 17.13 0.35
CA THR A 52 -4.45 16.19 0.20
C THR A 52 -4.54 15.24 1.40
N ILE A 53 -3.40 14.74 1.88
CA ILE A 53 -3.31 13.86 3.05
C ILE A 53 -3.82 14.58 4.30
N ASN A 54 -3.40 15.82 4.52
CA ASN A 54 -3.81 16.63 5.67
C ASN A 54 -5.30 16.96 5.66
N GLN A 55 -5.86 17.33 4.50
CA GLN A 55 -7.29 17.59 4.37
C GLN A 55 -8.10 16.34 4.72
N LYS A 56 -7.68 15.17 4.22
CA LYS A 56 -8.32 13.88 4.54
C LYS A 56 -8.20 13.50 6.02
N SER A 57 -7.05 13.76 6.66
CA SER A 57 -6.89 13.45 8.09
C SER A 57 -7.78 14.34 8.95
N GLN A 58 -7.88 15.64 8.65
CA GLN A 58 -8.74 16.58 9.35
C GLN A 58 -10.23 16.20 9.25
N LEU A 59 -10.70 15.83 8.05
CA LEU A 59 -12.09 15.37 7.85
C LEU A 59 -12.41 14.13 8.70
N LYS A 60 -11.48 13.18 8.79
CA LYS A 60 -11.66 11.98 9.63
C LYS A 60 -11.72 12.33 11.12
N SER A 61 -10.88 13.26 11.59
CA SER A 61 -10.88 13.68 13.00
C SER A 61 -12.18 14.37 13.39
N ASN A 62 -12.74 15.22 12.52
CA ASN A 62 -13.99 15.93 12.80
C ASN A 62 -15.19 14.98 12.90
N ASN A 63 -15.21 13.90 12.12
CA ASN A 63 -16.28 12.91 12.18
C ASN A 63 -16.21 12.00 13.43
N LYS A 64 -15.04 11.89 14.07
CA LYS A 64 -14.86 11.04 15.27
C LYS A 64 -15.45 11.63 16.54
N SER A 65 -15.48 12.95 16.73
CA SER A 65 -15.98 13.55 17.98
C SER A 65 -17.49 13.38 18.20
N ILE A 66 -18.24 12.97 17.18
CA ILE A 66 -19.69 12.87 17.22
C ILE A 66 -20.16 11.51 17.80
N ASN A 67 -19.30 10.48 17.87
CA ASN A 67 -19.70 9.11 18.23
C ASN A 67 -19.09 8.61 19.56
N HIS A 68 -19.26 9.35 20.66
CA HIS A 68 -18.65 9.08 21.98
C HIS A 68 -19.12 7.82 22.75
N GLY A 69 -19.69 6.81 22.09
CA GLY A 69 -20.21 5.60 22.77
C GLY A 69 -19.91 4.25 22.13
N LYS A 70 -19.26 4.21 20.96
CA LYS A 70 -18.89 2.93 20.31
C LYS A 70 -17.39 2.72 20.41
N VAL A 71 -16.97 1.51 20.79
CA VAL A 71 -15.56 1.09 20.72
C VAL A 71 -15.07 1.35 19.29
N ASP A 72 -14.12 2.27 19.14
CA ASP A 72 -13.57 2.68 17.86
C ASP A 72 -12.89 1.47 17.19
N LYS A 73 -13.57 0.85 16.22
CA LYS A 73 -12.95 -0.18 15.38
C LYS A 73 -11.75 0.45 14.67
N LEU A 74 -10.60 -0.24 14.70
CA LEU A 74 -9.39 0.23 14.04
C LEU A 74 -9.61 0.35 12.53
N PRO A 75 -9.10 1.41 11.88
CA PRO A 75 -9.11 1.52 10.42
C PRO A 75 -8.50 0.28 9.78
N SER A 76 -9.02 -0.14 8.62
CA SER A 76 -8.53 -1.33 7.93
C SER A 76 -8.44 -1.15 6.42
N ILE A 77 -7.62 -1.97 5.76
CA ILE A 77 -7.45 -1.97 4.31
C ILE A 77 -7.57 -3.37 3.75
N ILE A 78 -7.96 -3.49 2.48
CA ILE A 78 -7.81 -4.72 1.72
C ILE A 78 -6.79 -4.49 0.61
N SER A 79 -5.69 -5.23 0.63
CA SER A 79 -4.66 -5.18 -0.39
C SER A 79 -4.80 -6.38 -1.32
N ILE A 80 -4.88 -6.13 -2.62
CA ILE A 80 -5.26 -7.09 -3.66
C ILE A 80 -4.12 -7.20 -4.68
N ASP A 81 -3.69 -8.43 -4.93
CA ASP A 81 -2.82 -8.81 -6.03
C ASP A 81 -3.64 -9.61 -7.05
N ILE A 82 -3.71 -9.09 -8.27
CA ILE A 82 -4.63 -9.60 -9.29
C ILE A 82 -3.94 -10.67 -10.13
N GLY A 83 -4.60 -11.83 -10.24
CA GLY A 83 -4.25 -12.85 -11.21
C GLY A 83 -5.44 -13.73 -11.57
N VAL A 84 -5.42 -14.35 -12.74
CA VAL A 84 -6.53 -15.25 -13.17
C VAL A 84 -6.57 -16.52 -12.32
N LYS A 85 -5.41 -17.14 -12.07
CA LYS A 85 -5.28 -18.41 -11.32
C LYS A 85 -4.78 -18.21 -9.89
N ASN A 86 -4.47 -16.97 -9.55
CA ASN A 86 -3.67 -16.59 -8.41
C ASN A 86 -4.11 -15.24 -7.83
N PHE A 87 -5.41 -14.95 -7.91
CA PHE A 87 -5.97 -13.77 -7.27
C PHE A 87 -5.78 -13.90 -5.76
N ALA A 88 -5.06 -12.96 -5.15
CA ALA A 88 -4.79 -12.96 -3.73
C ALA A 88 -5.23 -11.64 -3.10
N TYR A 89 -5.63 -11.69 -1.83
CA TYR A 89 -5.84 -10.49 -1.04
C TYR A 89 -5.48 -10.72 0.42
N VAL A 90 -5.14 -9.63 1.11
CA VAL A 90 -5.05 -9.57 2.56
C VAL A 90 -5.95 -8.45 3.11
N HIS A 91 -6.61 -8.69 4.23
CA HIS A 91 -7.32 -7.70 5.02
C HIS A 91 -6.48 -7.36 6.26
N LEU A 92 -5.99 -6.12 6.33
CA LEU A 92 -5.10 -5.64 7.37
C LEU A 92 -5.76 -4.51 8.16
N THR A 93 -5.62 -4.51 9.48
CA THR A 93 -5.86 -3.33 10.31
C THR A 93 -4.71 -2.32 10.18
N SER A 94 -4.92 -1.10 10.69
CA SER A 94 -3.89 -0.07 10.77
C SER A 94 -2.72 -0.38 11.72
N ASN A 95 -2.85 -1.40 12.56
CA ASN A 95 -1.77 -1.92 13.42
C ASN A 95 -1.17 -3.24 12.89
N TYR A 96 -1.34 -3.53 11.59
CA TYR A 96 -0.72 -4.68 10.90
C TYR A 96 -1.25 -6.05 11.31
N GLN A 97 -2.39 -6.12 12.00
CA GLN A 97 -3.08 -7.38 12.25
C GLN A 97 -3.70 -7.92 10.96
N ILE A 98 -3.44 -9.18 10.66
CA ILE A 98 -4.03 -9.91 9.54
C ILE A 98 -5.38 -10.45 9.98
N ILE A 99 -6.46 -9.86 9.47
CA ILE A 99 -7.85 -10.27 9.73
C ILE A 99 -8.22 -11.47 8.84
N ASP A 100 -7.80 -11.43 7.58
CA ASP A 100 -8.14 -12.43 6.57
C ASP A 100 -7.08 -12.40 5.46
N TRP A 101 -6.75 -13.55 4.90
CA TRP A 101 -5.69 -13.66 3.91
C TRP A 101 -5.88 -14.92 3.08
N LYS A 102 -6.23 -14.74 1.81
CA LYS A 102 -6.65 -15.85 0.95
C LYS A 102 -6.20 -15.65 -0.48
N LYS A 103 -6.11 -16.76 -1.18
CA LYS A 103 -5.92 -16.83 -2.62
C LYS A 103 -6.99 -17.73 -3.24
N PHE A 104 -7.48 -17.34 -4.41
CA PHE A 104 -8.43 -18.11 -5.20
C PHE A 104 -8.09 -18.04 -6.69
N SER A 105 -8.63 -18.99 -7.44
CA SER A 105 -8.65 -18.98 -8.90
C SER A 105 -10.01 -18.46 -9.35
N LEU A 106 -10.04 -17.65 -10.41
CA LEU A 106 -11.31 -17.25 -11.04
C LEU A 106 -11.90 -18.37 -11.89
N ASP A 107 -11.11 -19.39 -12.25
CA ASP A 107 -11.51 -20.56 -13.05
C ASP A 107 -12.36 -20.15 -14.26
N LEU A 108 -11.74 -19.34 -15.14
CA LEU A 108 -12.37 -18.81 -16.34
C LEU A 108 -12.39 -19.85 -17.45
N ASP A 109 -13.60 -20.22 -17.89
CA ASP A 109 -13.81 -21.12 -19.03
C ASP A 109 -13.63 -20.39 -20.38
N SER A 110 -13.70 -19.06 -20.38
CA SER A 110 -13.52 -18.21 -21.56
C SER A 110 -13.07 -16.80 -21.16
N PHE A 111 -12.51 -16.04 -22.11
CA PHE A 111 -12.14 -14.63 -21.91
C PHE A 111 -13.26 -13.66 -22.30
N ASN A 112 -14.51 -14.11 -22.30
CA ASN A 112 -15.66 -13.23 -22.47
C ASN A 112 -15.80 -12.34 -21.22
N PRO A 113 -15.93 -11.00 -21.34
CA PRO A 113 -16.13 -10.10 -20.21
C PRO A 113 -17.24 -10.52 -19.23
N LYS A 114 -18.31 -11.15 -19.73
CA LYS A 114 -19.39 -11.70 -18.90
C LYS A 114 -18.88 -12.75 -17.93
N ASN A 115 -17.99 -13.65 -18.37
CA ASN A 115 -17.42 -14.71 -17.52
C ASN A 115 -16.55 -14.12 -16.40
N PHE A 116 -15.71 -13.12 -16.72
CA PHE A 116 -14.95 -12.39 -15.71
C PHE A 116 -15.87 -11.78 -14.65
N PHE A 117 -16.95 -11.11 -15.07
CA PHE A 117 -17.91 -10.48 -14.16
C PHE A 117 -18.62 -11.52 -13.27
N GLU A 118 -19.13 -12.60 -13.86
CA GLU A 118 -19.84 -13.67 -13.13
C GLU A 118 -18.96 -14.35 -12.07
N LYS A 119 -17.65 -14.47 -12.31
CA LYS A 119 -16.70 -15.02 -11.33
C LYS A 119 -16.27 -13.98 -10.30
N LEU A 120 -16.00 -12.74 -10.72
CA LEU A 120 -15.45 -11.69 -9.86
C LEU A 120 -16.50 -11.07 -8.94
N GLN A 121 -17.74 -10.88 -9.41
CA GLN A 121 -18.80 -10.23 -8.63
C GLN A 121 -19.06 -10.95 -7.29
N PRO A 122 -19.26 -12.29 -7.23
CA PRO A 122 -19.48 -12.98 -5.96
C PRO A 122 -18.33 -12.82 -4.98
N ILE A 123 -17.08 -12.80 -5.48
CA ILE A 123 -15.88 -12.58 -4.66
C ILE A 123 -15.94 -11.17 -4.07
N VAL A 124 -16.19 -10.14 -4.86
CA VAL A 124 -16.26 -8.76 -4.37
C VAL A 124 -17.37 -8.62 -3.32
N HIS A 125 -18.57 -9.12 -3.59
CA HIS A 125 -19.69 -9.00 -2.66
C HIS A 125 -19.48 -9.78 -1.36
N LYS A 126 -19.10 -11.06 -1.45
CA LYS A 126 -18.99 -11.94 -0.27
C LYS A 126 -17.72 -11.71 0.53
N THR A 127 -16.63 -11.30 -0.13
CA THR A 127 -15.33 -11.18 0.51
C THR A 127 -15.01 -9.74 0.87
N PHE A 128 -15.28 -8.77 -0.01
CA PHE A 128 -14.78 -7.39 0.18
C PHE A 128 -15.85 -6.47 0.77
N LEU A 129 -17.07 -6.52 0.23
CA LEU A 129 -18.15 -5.61 0.62
C LEU A 129 -18.92 -6.07 1.86
N SER A 130 -18.86 -7.36 2.20
CA SER A 130 -19.40 -7.89 3.45
C SER A 130 -18.59 -7.47 4.68
N LYS A 131 -17.35 -7.03 4.48
CA LYS A 131 -16.44 -6.63 5.56
C LYS A 131 -16.76 -5.20 5.98
N GLU A 132 -17.18 -5.05 7.21
CA GLU A 132 -17.38 -3.72 7.79
C GLU A 132 -16.05 -2.98 7.94
N ASN A 133 -16.07 -1.65 7.77
CA ASN A 133 -14.97 -0.74 8.11
C ASN A 133 -13.66 -0.93 7.33
N VAL A 134 -13.76 -1.15 6.02
CA VAL A 134 -12.62 -1.04 5.12
C VAL A 134 -12.46 0.41 4.68
N ASP A 135 -11.36 1.05 5.04
CA ASP A 135 -11.02 2.43 4.67
C ASP A 135 -10.42 2.55 3.28
N ALA A 136 -9.78 1.50 2.79
CA ALA A 136 -9.19 1.49 1.46
C ALA A 136 -9.07 0.10 0.86
N PHE A 137 -9.28 0.01 -0.44
CA PHE A 137 -8.97 -1.14 -1.28
C PHE A 137 -7.76 -0.78 -2.13
N ILE A 138 -6.65 -1.49 -1.94
CA ILE A 138 -5.38 -1.25 -2.62
C ILE A 138 -5.21 -2.31 -3.68
N ILE A 139 -5.21 -1.90 -4.94
CA ILE A 139 -5.13 -2.79 -6.09
C ILE A 139 -3.78 -2.62 -6.75
N GLU A 140 -3.00 -3.70 -6.90
CA GLU A 140 -1.77 -3.67 -7.69
C GLU A 140 -2.11 -3.42 -9.16
N ARG A 141 -1.43 -2.45 -9.79
CA ARG A 141 -1.57 -2.20 -11.22
C ARG A 141 -0.79 -3.24 -12.02
N GLN A 142 -1.44 -3.83 -13.02
CA GLN A 142 -0.74 -4.73 -13.92
C GLN A 142 0.20 -3.95 -14.87
N CYS A 143 1.49 -4.29 -14.86
CA CYS A 143 2.44 -3.75 -15.84
C CYS A 143 2.52 -4.63 -17.10
N PHE A 144 2.67 -3.99 -18.27
CA PHE A 144 2.92 -4.68 -19.53
C PHE A 144 4.24 -5.48 -19.46
N ARG A 145 4.20 -6.73 -19.92
CA ARG A 145 5.36 -7.61 -20.06
C ARG A 145 5.46 -8.04 -21.51
N LYS A 146 6.60 -7.77 -22.17
CA LYS A 146 6.86 -7.93 -23.62
C LYS A 146 6.61 -9.35 -24.19
N ARG A 147 6.28 -10.36 -23.38
CA ARG A 147 6.11 -11.76 -23.82
C ARG A 147 4.82 -12.43 -23.33
N THR A 148 3.87 -11.69 -22.75
CA THR A 148 2.64 -12.27 -22.18
C THR A 148 1.41 -11.40 -22.45
N SER A 149 1.28 -10.86 -23.68
CA SER A 149 0.27 -9.85 -24.03
C SER A 149 -1.17 -10.28 -23.73
N MET A 150 -1.56 -11.52 -24.05
CA MET A 150 -2.91 -12.03 -23.76
C MET A 150 -3.20 -12.10 -22.25
N ASN A 151 -2.26 -12.62 -21.46
CA ASN A 151 -2.42 -12.66 -20.00
C ASN A 151 -2.50 -11.26 -19.40
N VAL A 152 -1.76 -10.29 -19.96
CA VAL A 152 -1.80 -8.90 -19.52
C VAL A 152 -3.18 -8.29 -19.80
N GLN A 153 -3.78 -8.51 -20.97
CA GLN A 153 -5.14 -8.03 -21.27
C GLN A 153 -6.17 -8.61 -20.30
N ASN A 154 -6.12 -9.90 -20.01
CA ASN A 154 -7.04 -10.55 -19.08
C ASN A 154 -6.94 -9.96 -17.66
N VAL A 155 -5.73 -9.74 -17.16
CA VAL A 155 -5.53 -9.13 -15.84
C VAL A 155 -5.96 -7.67 -15.83
N ILE A 156 -5.72 -6.90 -16.89
CA ILE A 156 -6.24 -5.53 -17.02
C ILE A 156 -7.77 -5.52 -17.01
N THR A 157 -8.43 -6.45 -17.69
CA THR A 157 -9.90 -6.57 -17.63
C THR A 157 -10.39 -6.82 -16.20
N ILE A 158 -9.73 -7.71 -15.45
CA ILE A 158 -10.04 -7.95 -14.03
C ILE A 158 -9.81 -6.69 -13.20
N GLU A 159 -8.69 -5.98 -13.40
CA GLU A 159 -8.38 -4.72 -12.72
C GLU A 159 -9.50 -3.70 -12.93
N LEU A 160 -9.91 -3.45 -14.18
CA LEU A 160 -10.96 -2.49 -14.51
C LEU A 160 -12.33 -2.88 -13.93
N MET A 161 -12.71 -4.15 -14.00
CA MET A 161 -13.97 -4.64 -13.43
C MET A 161 -13.96 -4.55 -11.90
N LEU A 162 -12.85 -4.90 -11.26
CA LEU A 162 -12.68 -4.78 -9.82
C LEU A 162 -12.81 -3.33 -9.37
N TYR A 163 -12.19 -2.40 -10.10
CA TYR A 163 -12.36 -0.96 -9.88
C TYR A 163 -13.82 -0.53 -9.95
N ALA A 164 -14.51 -0.90 -11.03
CA ALA A 164 -15.91 -0.52 -11.22
C ALA A 164 -16.81 -1.07 -10.11
N LEU A 165 -16.67 -2.35 -9.77
CA LEU A 165 -17.45 -3.02 -8.74
C LEU A 165 -17.22 -2.43 -7.34
N LEU A 166 -15.98 -2.08 -7.00
CA LEU A 166 -15.66 -1.47 -5.71
C LEU A 166 -16.12 -0.01 -5.65
N CYS A 167 -15.86 0.79 -6.70
CA CYS A 167 -16.25 2.20 -6.76
C CYS A 167 -17.76 2.40 -6.67
N ASP A 168 -18.56 1.50 -7.25
CA ASP A 168 -20.03 1.52 -7.15
C ASP A 168 -20.54 1.36 -5.71
N ARG A 169 -19.71 0.79 -4.81
CA ARG A 169 -20.15 0.28 -3.51
C ARG A 169 -19.48 0.96 -2.32
N VAL A 170 -18.39 1.69 -2.55
CA VAL A 170 -17.78 2.53 -1.52
C VAL A 170 -18.45 3.90 -1.47
N LYS A 171 -18.54 4.47 -0.27
CA LYS A 171 -19.10 5.83 -0.07
C LYS A 171 -18.23 6.92 -0.69
N ASP A 172 -16.92 6.68 -0.73
CA ASP A 172 -15.92 7.58 -1.29
C ASP A 172 -15.11 6.80 -2.32
N PRO A 173 -15.19 7.13 -3.62
CA PRO A 173 -14.39 6.48 -4.66
C PRO A 173 -12.88 6.49 -4.38
N LEU A 174 -12.39 7.45 -3.61
CA LEU A 174 -10.98 7.53 -3.20
C LEU A 174 -10.55 6.43 -2.22
N GLN A 175 -11.49 5.61 -1.74
CA GLN A 175 -11.18 4.39 -1.01
C GLN A 175 -10.55 3.33 -1.93
N VAL A 176 -10.87 3.32 -3.23
CA VAL A 176 -10.28 2.39 -4.18
C VAL A 176 -9.03 3.03 -4.79
N GLN A 177 -7.87 2.45 -4.54
CA GLN A 177 -6.58 3.03 -4.90
C GLN A 177 -5.69 2.05 -5.63
N SER A 178 -4.98 2.58 -6.61
CA SER A 178 -4.04 1.83 -7.43
C SER A 178 -2.65 2.02 -6.86
N ILE A 179 -1.90 0.94 -6.75
CA ILE A 179 -0.47 1.03 -6.44
C ILE A 179 0.34 0.40 -7.56
N HIS A 180 1.41 1.08 -7.94
CA HIS A 180 2.31 0.57 -8.95
C HIS A 180 3.33 -0.37 -8.28
N PRO A 181 3.59 -1.58 -8.82
CA PRO A 181 4.45 -2.58 -8.17
C PRO A 181 5.86 -2.09 -7.88
N PHE A 182 6.41 -1.27 -8.77
CA PHE A 182 7.74 -0.68 -8.56
C PHE A 182 7.78 0.26 -7.35
N SER A 183 6.65 0.84 -6.92
CA SER A 183 6.58 1.65 -5.70
C SER A 183 6.81 0.77 -4.47
N VAL A 184 6.15 -0.39 -4.42
CA VAL A 184 6.30 -1.39 -3.34
C VAL A 184 7.74 -1.90 -3.29
N SER A 185 8.26 -2.39 -4.42
CA SER A 185 9.63 -2.91 -4.50
C SER A 185 10.68 -1.85 -4.16
N ASN A 186 10.57 -0.62 -4.69
CA ASN A 186 11.51 0.45 -4.36
C ASN A 186 11.44 0.86 -2.90
N TYR A 187 10.24 0.90 -2.31
CA TYR A 187 10.06 1.19 -0.90
C TYR A 187 10.76 0.15 -0.02
N LEU A 188 10.49 -1.13 -0.27
CA LEU A 188 11.11 -2.23 0.47
C LEU A 188 12.63 -2.20 0.30
N ASN A 189 13.14 -2.12 -0.93
CA ASN A 189 14.58 -2.02 -1.19
C ASN A 189 15.21 -0.83 -0.50
N THR A 190 14.52 0.31 -0.42
CA THR A 190 15.01 1.47 0.32
C THR A 190 15.08 1.12 1.81
N MET A 191 14.02 0.57 2.42
CA MET A 191 13.97 0.26 3.85
C MET A 191 15.00 -0.78 4.28
N LEU A 192 15.20 -1.82 3.47
CA LEU A 192 16.11 -2.91 3.76
C LEU A 192 17.59 -2.53 3.60
N LYS A 193 17.89 -1.48 2.81
CA LYS A 193 19.26 -1.02 2.53
C LYS A 193 19.67 0.21 3.36
N VAL A 194 18.79 0.77 4.18
CA VAL A 194 19.10 2.02 4.89
C VAL A 194 20.31 1.83 5.81
N GLU A 195 21.42 2.45 5.43
CA GLU A 195 22.52 2.77 6.33
C GLU A 195 22.06 3.81 7.35
N GLU A 196 22.51 3.68 8.59
CA GLU A 196 22.09 4.43 9.80
C GLU A 196 22.30 5.96 9.75
N GLN A 197 22.50 6.57 8.59
CA GLN A 197 22.79 8.02 8.45
C GLN A 197 21.69 8.83 7.76
N ASN A 198 20.59 8.22 7.31
CA ASN A 198 19.58 8.93 6.53
C ASN A 198 18.39 9.41 7.37
N ARG A 199 18.36 10.71 7.71
CA ARG A 199 17.37 11.37 8.59
C ARG A 199 15.89 11.06 8.32
N TYR A 200 15.49 10.80 7.08
CA TYR A 200 14.08 10.48 6.76
C TYR A 200 13.66 9.05 7.12
N PHE A 201 14.64 8.19 7.43
CA PHE A 201 14.42 6.78 7.71
C PHE A 201 14.72 6.42 9.16
N HIS A 202 15.11 7.39 9.99
CA HIS A 202 15.19 7.26 11.45
C HIS A 202 13.84 7.52 12.12
N SER A 203 12.76 6.92 11.62
CA SER A 203 11.49 6.97 12.33
C SER A 203 11.53 5.96 13.47
N LYS A 204 11.03 6.36 14.66
CA LYS A 204 10.73 5.43 15.77
C LYS A 204 9.64 4.41 15.45
N ASP A 205 9.14 4.43 14.22
CA ASP A 205 8.12 3.53 13.75
C ASP A 205 8.53 2.06 13.80
N PHE A 206 7.58 1.25 14.26
CA PHE A 206 7.66 -0.18 14.38
C PHE A 206 7.99 -0.90 13.06
N MET A 207 7.22 -0.69 11.98
CA MET A 207 7.45 -1.40 10.72
C MET A 207 8.77 -1.01 10.06
N THR A 208 9.16 0.25 10.22
CA THR A 208 10.41 0.77 9.68
C THR A 208 11.61 0.12 10.34
N LYS A 209 11.59 0.06 11.68
CA LYS A 209 12.61 -0.66 12.46
C LYS A 209 12.64 -2.12 12.06
N TRP A 210 11.47 -2.75 11.98
CA TRP A 210 11.39 -4.16 11.58
C TRP A 210 12.00 -4.38 10.19
N PHE A 211 11.66 -3.58 9.17
CA PHE A 211 12.30 -3.71 7.85
C PHE A 211 13.82 -3.51 7.91
N GLN A 212 14.31 -2.53 8.68
CA GLN A 212 15.76 -2.31 8.83
C GLN A 212 16.44 -3.52 9.49
N GLU A 213 15.83 -4.12 10.51
CA GLU A 213 16.30 -5.34 11.16
C GLU A 213 16.29 -6.54 10.20
N GLN A 214 15.23 -6.70 9.39
CA GLN A 214 15.21 -7.71 8.34
C GLN A 214 16.32 -7.47 7.31
N GLY A 215 16.59 -6.21 6.97
CA GLY A 215 17.71 -5.83 6.13
C GLY A 215 19.06 -6.32 6.67
N LYS A 216 19.26 -6.40 7.99
CA LYS A 216 20.51 -6.90 8.58
C LYS A 216 20.67 -8.43 8.46
N LYS A 217 19.62 -9.18 8.14
CA LYS A 217 19.67 -10.65 8.03
C LYS A 217 20.35 -11.09 6.72
N THR A 218 21.33 -11.99 6.82
CA THR A 218 22.10 -12.52 5.67
C THR A 218 21.20 -13.14 4.58
N GLU A 219 20.14 -13.85 4.98
CA GLU A 219 19.18 -14.42 4.04
C GLU A 219 18.50 -13.32 3.21
N VAL A 220 18.01 -12.26 3.85
CA VAL A 220 17.36 -11.13 3.17
C VAL A 220 18.32 -10.44 2.20
N GLN A 221 19.55 -10.18 2.63
CA GLN A 221 20.59 -9.57 1.80
C GLN A 221 20.87 -10.38 0.52
N LYS A 222 20.96 -11.70 0.62
CA LYS A 222 21.15 -12.62 -0.52
C LYS A 222 20.04 -12.51 -1.58
N TYR A 223 18.83 -12.12 -1.17
CA TYR A 223 17.66 -12.05 -2.02
C TYR A 223 17.19 -10.62 -2.33
N LEU A 224 17.93 -9.59 -1.96
CA LEU A 224 17.58 -8.21 -2.34
C LEU A 224 17.41 -8.06 -3.85
N GLY A 225 16.30 -7.43 -4.25
CA GLY A 225 15.92 -7.25 -5.65
C GLY A 225 15.42 -8.51 -6.37
N LYS A 226 15.35 -9.68 -5.71
CA LYS A 226 14.82 -10.93 -6.29
C LYS A 226 13.35 -11.13 -5.96
N LYS A 227 12.61 -11.83 -6.81
CA LYS A 227 11.17 -12.13 -6.60
C LYS A 227 10.93 -12.86 -5.28
N THR A 228 11.82 -13.77 -4.89
CA THR A 228 11.69 -14.57 -3.66
C THR A 228 11.82 -13.75 -2.38
N LEU A 229 12.27 -12.49 -2.46
CA LEU A 229 12.39 -11.61 -1.30
C LEU A 229 11.05 -11.43 -0.58
N SER A 230 9.95 -11.28 -1.32
CA SER A 230 8.63 -11.05 -0.71
C SER A 230 8.21 -12.23 0.17
N THR A 231 8.39 -13.45 -0.33
CA THR A 231 8.09 -14.67 0.41
C THR A 231 8.94 -14.82 1.68
N ILE A 232 10.23 -14.44 1.62
CA ILE A 232 11.12 -14.47 2.78
C ILE A 232 10.64 -13.46 3.83
N LEU A 233 10.34 -12.23 3.42
CA LEU A 233 9.87 -11.19 4.33
C LEU A 233 8.51 -11.55 4.96
N ALA A 234 7.57 -12.08 4.18
CA ALA A 234 6.27 -12.52 4.68
C ALA A 234 6.42 -13.67 5.69
N ARG A 235 7.30 -14.64 5.44
CA ARG A 235 7.61 -15.72 6.39
C ARG A 235 8.20 -15.16 7.68
N ASN A 236 9.19 -14.28 7.57
CA ASN A 236 9.82 -13.66 8.74
C ASN A 236 8.79 -12.86 9.55
N TRP A 237 7.90 -12.13 8.88
CA TRP A 237 6.83 -11.39 9.55
C TRP A 237 5.94 -12.30 10.40
N ILE A 238 5.47 -13.41 9.84
CA ILE A 238 4.60 -14.38 10.54
C ILE A 238 5.31 -14.95 11.77
N ASN A 239 6.60 -15.30 11.62
CA ASN A 239 7.38 -15.85 12.72
C ASN A 239 7.65 -14.81 13.82
N ASP A 240 8.01 -13.59 13.43
CA ASP A 240 8.34 -12.50 14.36
C ASP A 240 7.07 -11.94 15.05
N HIS A 241 5.89 -12.06 14.43
CA HIS A 241 4.63 -11.42 14.87
C HIS A 241 3.42 -12.36 14.87
N LEU A 242 3.57 -13.55 15.43
CA LEU A 242 2.47 -14.52 15.50
C LEU A 242 1.22 -13.97 16.21
N HIS A 243 1.36 -13.03 17.14
CA HIS A 243 0.21 -12.38 17.80
C HIS A 243 -0.62 -11.47 16.86
N LEU A 244 -0.09 -11.09 15.69
CA LEU A 244 -0.78 -10.29 14.68
C LEU A 244 -1.37 -11.13 13.53
N CYS A 245 -1.20 -12.45 13.55
CA CYS A 245 -1.68 -13.35 12.52
C CYS A 245 -2.26 -14.60 13.18
N SER A 246 -3.54 -14.92 12.95
CA SER A 246 -4.11 -16.14 13.55
C SER A 246 -3.31 -17.38 13.12
N GLY A 247 -3.24 -18.38 14.00
CA GLY A 247 -2.50 -19.61 13.72
C GLY A 247 -2.98 -20.31 12.43
N GLU A 248 -4.27 -20.24 12.12
CA GLU A 248 -4.85 -20.78 10.89
C GLU A 248 -4.33 -20.07 9.63
N LEU A 249 -4.27 -18.73 9.63
CA LEU A 249 -3.77 -17.95 8.50
C LEU A 249 -2.26 -18.12 8.33
N ALA A 250 -1.52 -18.17 9.43
CA ALA A 250 -0.10 -18.47 9.43
C ALA A 250 0.17 -19.85 8.81
N LYS A 251 -0.57 -20.88 9.27
CA LYS A 251 -0.50 -22.23 8.73
C LYS A 251 -0.85 -22.27 7.24
N TYR A 252 -1.95 -21.63 6.84
CA TYR A 252 -2.37 -21.54 5.44
C TYR A 252 -1.26 -20.98 4.53
N PHE A 253 -0.59 -19.89 4.95
CA PHE A 253 0.52 -19.34 4.20
C PHE A 253 1.71 -20.31 4.14
N LEU A 254 2.12 -20.87 5.27
CA LEU A 254 3.29 -21.75 5.37
C LEU A 254 3.13 -23.05 4.55
N GLU A 255 1.92 -23.60 4.50
CA GLU A 255 1.59 -24.82 3.76
C GLU A 255 1.26 -24.57 2.28
N SER A 256 0.99 -23.33 1.88
CA SER A 256 0.66 -22.99 0.48
C SER A 256 1.81 -23.29 -0.49
N LYS A 257 1.53 -23.99 -1.60
CA LYS A 257 2.54 -24.32 -2.63
C LYS A 257 3.09 -23.09 -3.37
N LYS A 258 2.22 -22.12 -3.68
CA LYS A 258 2.59 -20.85 -4.33
C LYS A 258 2.32 -19.71 -3.34
N LYS A 259 3.40 -19.19 -2.76
CA LYS A 259 3.37 -18.20 -1.67
C LYS A 259 3.58 -16.76 -2.15
N ASP A 260 4.03 -16.59 -3.38
CA ASP A 260 4.42 -15.29 -3.94
C ASP A 260 3.24 -14.32 -3.97
N ASP A 261 2.09 -14.71 -4.51
CA ASP A 261 0.91 -13.81 -4.59
C ASP A 261 0.38 -13.42 -3.20
N LEU A 262 0.44 -14.35 -2.24
CA LEU A 262 0.06 -14.08 -0.84
C LEU A 262 1.05 -13.09 -0.21
N ALA A 263 2.35 -13.30 -0.42
CA ALA A 263 3.38 -12.43 0.12
C ALA A 263 3.35 -11.03 -0.52
N ASP A 264 3.11 -10.94 -1.83
CA ASP A 264 3.08 -9.70 -2.58
C ASP A 264 1.90 -8.82 -2.11
N CYS A 265 0.68 -9.37 -1.98
CA CYS A 265 -0.45 -8.61 -1.45
C CYS A 265 -0.25 -8.20 0.02
N LEU A 266 0.41 -9.03 0.86
CA LEU A 266 0.76 -8.68 2.24
C LEU A 266 1.69 -7.48 2.32
N LEU A 267 2.83 -7.56 1.62
CA LEU A 267 3.84 -6.50 1.65
C LEU A 267 3.36 -5.23 0.97
N GLN A 268 2.54 -5.33 -0.07
CA GLN A 268 1.83 -4.19 -0.64
C GLN A 268 1.00 -3.46 0.43
N GLY A 269 0.24 -4.21 1.25
CA GLY A 269 -0.56 -3.65 2.33
C GLY A 269 0.29 -2.96 3.39
N PHE A 270 1.41 -3.58 3.80
CA PHE A 270 2.36 -2.96 4.74
C PHE A 270 2.97 -1.68 4.20
N VAL A 271 3.44 -1.67 2.95
CA VAL A 271 4.02 -0.49 2.33
C VAL A 271 2.99 0.64 2.22
N TYR A 272 1.74 0.32 1.88
CA TYR A 272 0.67 1.31 1.83
C TYR A 272 0.42 1.95 3.19
N LEU A 273 0.18 1.13 4.23
CA LEU A 273 -0.09 1.62 5.59
C LEU A 273 1.07 2.49 6.10
N GLU A 274 2.30 2.04 5.92
CA GLU A 274 3.48 2.77 6.35
C GLU A 274 3.69 4.08 5.59
N SER A 275 3.59 4.04 4.25
CA SER A 275 3.71 5.25 3.42
C SER A 275 2.63 6.27 3.77
N ARG A 276 1.42 5.80 4.08
CA ARG A 276 0.30 6.65 4.49
C ARG A 276 0.55 7.30 5.85
N ARG A 277 0.99 6.51 6.83
CA ARG A 277 1.30 6.99 8.18
C ARG A 277 2.43 8.02 8.16
N PHE A 278 3.49 7.73 7.41
CA PHE A 278 4.60 8.66 7.21
C PHE A 278 4.14 9.94 6.49
N SER A 279 3.30 9.83 5.47
CA SER A 279 2.74 11.00 4.77
C SER A 279 1.93 11.90 5.70
N ILE A 280 1.15 11.35 6.63
CA ILE A 280 0.38 12.13 7.61
C ILE A 280 1.32 12.88 8.55
N MET A 281 2.36 12.21 9.05
CA MET A 281 3.38 12.81 9.92
C MET A 281 4.10 13.97 9.22
N GLU A 282 4.58 13.76 7.99
CA GLU A 282 5.22 14.83 7.21
C GLU A 282 4.22 15.94 6.87
N ALA A 283 2.97 15.60 6.55
CA ALA A 283 1.95 16.62 6.28
C ALA A 283 1.80 17.53 7.51
N HIS A 284 1.59 16.99 8.71
CA HIS A 284 1.51 17.79 9.94
C HIS A 284 2.76 18.65 10.15
N LYS A 285 3.96 18.06 10.01
CA LYS A 285 5.24 18.77 10.16
C LYS A 285 5.36 19.96 9.22
N TRP A 286 4.98 19.83 7.95
CA TRP A 286 5.18 20.89 6.95
C TRP A 286 4.07 21.93 6.93
N ILE A 287 2.84 21.52 7.27
CA ILE A 287 1.64 22.34 7.20
C ILE A 287 1.42 23.13 8.49
N GLN A 288 1.60 22.53 9.67
CA GLN A 288 1.28 23.19 10.94
C GLN A 288 2.36 24.18 11.36
N TYR A 289 3.60 24.02 10.89
CA TYR A 289 4.74 24.89 11.21
C TYR A 289 4.73 26.24 10.46
N GLN A 290 3.55 26.78 10.14
CA GLN A 290 3.39 28.07 9.45
C GLN A 290 3.16 29.26 10.40
N GLY A 291 3.13 29.03 11.72
CA GLY A 291 2.83 30.06 12.73
C GLY A 291 4.04 30.60 13.52
N GLY A 292 5.26 30.55 12.97
CA GLY A 292 6.47 31.02 13.65
C GLY A 292 7.38 31.82 12.74
#